data_AF-A0A849YSQ5-F1
#
_entry.id   AF-A0A849YSQ5-F1
#
_cell.length_a   1.000
_cell.length_b   1.000
_cell.length_c   1.000
_cell.angle_alpha   90.00
_cell.angle_beta   90.00
_cell.angle_gamma   90.00
#
_symmetry.space_group_name_H-M   'P 1'
#
loop_
_entity.id
_entity.type
_entity.pdbx_description
1 polymer ?
#
loop_
_entity_poly.entity_id
_entity_poly.type
_entity_poly.pdbx_seq_one_letter_code
_entity_poly.pdbx_strand_id
1 'polypeptide(L)'
;MRRRLFAATLLGSAFGAGAVVLLGGPVLDAFADPPREGFPPDPPAKANTKQWVFEIIAKQGVPSIGKITPVSLKKAEGTARVMGRYALEFYVGTEILDRLRFNVPLGGDGPRPGDDQPGKSRPKFRANTKFFVRMAENARASRLRFVDRATGDITVFLWPPDGTGKLQLADPEASADGGTSDGGAPKDGGAPKDGGAPKDAGAPKAPPKDAAPPKDAGKHTPSAP
;
A
#
# COMPACT_ATOMS: atom_id res chain seq x y z
N MET A 1 -2.80 41.07 37.25
CA MET A 1 -2.49 41.98 36.11
C MET A 1 -0.99 42.30 36.13
N ARG A 2 -0.19 41.65 35.28
CA ARG A 2 1.26 41.90 35.19
C ARG A 2 1.59 42.36 33.77
N ARG A 3 1.97 43.63 33.67
CA ARG A 3 2.43 44.32 32.46
C ARG A 3 3.78 43.72 32.05
N ARG A 4 3.96 43.37 30.79
CA ARG A 4 5.28 43.10 30.21
C ARG A 4 5.50 44.05 29.04
N LEU A 5 6.58 44.82 29.17
CA LEU A 5 7.04 45.84 28.25
C LEU A 5 7.47 45.24 26.91
N PHE A 6 7.16 45.98 25.86
CA PHE A 6 7.79 45.89 24.54
C PHE A 6 9.22 46.42 24.62
N ALA A 7 10.17 45.68 24.05
CA ALA A 7 11.49 46.20 23.70
C ALA A 7 11.66 46.02 22.20
N ALA A 8 11.60 47.17 21.50
CA ALA A 8 11.97 47.30 20.10
C ALA A 8 13.49 47.45 20.02
N THR A 9 14.11 46.80 19.04
CA THR A 9 15.49 47.10 18.64
C THR A 9 15.53 47.19 17.13
N LEU A 10 15.63 48.43 16.65
CA LEU A 10 16.01 48.84 15.31
C LEU A 10 17.50 49.21 15.36
N LEU A 11 18.31 48.69 14.44
CA LEU A 11 19.57 49.22 13.88
C LEU A 11 20.19 48.04 13.09
N GLY A 12 20.73 48.16 11.89
CA GLY A 12 21.02 49.29 11.04
C GLY A 12 21.57 48.77 9.71
N SER A 13 21.56 49.65 8.71
CA SER A 13 21.79 49.44 7.30
C SER A 13 23.24 49.11 6.94
N ALA A 14 23.46 48.30 5.90
CA ALA A 14 24.67 48.35 5.08
C ALA A 14 24.31 48.11 3.60
N PHE A 15 24.25 49.20 2.85
CA PHE A 15 24.26 49.21 1.39
C PHE A 15 25.65 48.75 0.90
N GLY A 16 25.71 47.66 0.15
CA GLY A 16 26.88 47.22 -0.59
C GLY A 16 26.49 46.98 -2.04
N ALA A 17 26.84 47.93 -2.91
CA ALA A 17 26.73 47.79 -4.35
C ALA A 17 27.79 46.82 -4.85
N GLY A 18 27.35 45.70 -5.42
CA GLY A 18 28.19 44.72 -6.09
C GLY A 18 27.37 43.98 -7.13
N ALA A 19 27.34 44.52 -8.35
CA ALA A 19 26.73 43.86 -9.50
C ALA A 19 27.59 42.65 -9.90
N VAL A 20 27.04 41.45 -9.74
CA VAL A 20 27.44 40.26 -10.49
C VAL A 20 26.19 39.71 -11.16
N VAL A 21 26.10 39.96 -12.47
CA VAL A 21 25.20 39.28 -13.40
C VAL A 21 25.71 37.84 -13.53
N LEU A 22 25.06 36.90 -12.85
CA LEU A 22 25.14 35.47 -13.17
C LEU A 22 23.80 35.04 -13.73
N LEU A 23 23.77 34.93 -15.06
CA LEU A 23 22.77 34.22 -15.84
C LEU A 23 22.78 32.74 -15.44
N GLY A 24 21.96 32.37 -14.48
CA GLY A 24 21.86 31.00 -13.97
C GLY A 24 20.76 30.92 -12.94
N GLY A 25 19.52 31.17 -13.37
CA GLY A 25 18.36 31.03 -12.50
C GLY A 25 18.31 29.61 -11.93
N PRO A 26 18.01 29.42 -10.63
CA PRO A 26 17.63 28.12 -10.16
C PRO A 26 16.36 27.75 -10.91
N VAL A 27 16.47 26.71 -11.74
CA VAL A 27 15.35 25.86 -12.11
C VAL A 27 14.77 25.41 -10.77
N LEU A 28 13.81 26.18 -10.26
CA LEU A 28 12.80 25.65 -9.39
C LEU A 28 12.06 24.67 -10.30
N ASP A 29 12.61 23.47 -10.42
CA ASP A 29 11.85 22.29 -10.79
C ASP A 29 10.79 22.21 -9.70
N ALA A 30 9.69 22.91 -9.98
CA ALA A 30 8.40 22.60 -9.46
C ALA A 30 8.29 21.09 -9.66
N PHE A 31 8.40 20.36 -8.56
CA PHE A 31 7.91 19.00 -8.45
C PHE A 31 6.47 19.08 -8.93
N ALA A 32 6.29 18.88 -10.23
CA ALA A 32 4.98 18.85 -10.84
C ALA A 32 4.25 17.79 -10.04
N ASP A 33 3.18 18.20 -9.35
CA ASP A 33 2.29 17.25 -8.71
C ASP A 33 2.08 16.13 -9.72
N PRO A 34 2.37 14.87 -9.35
CA PRO A 34 2.28 13.78 -10.30
C PRO A 34 0.90 13.89 -10.96
N PRO A 35 0.82 13.73 -12.30
CA PRO A 35 -0.45 13.80 -12.99
C PRO A 35 -1.47 13.00 -12.18
N ARG A 36 -2.68 13.53 -11.96
CA ARG A 36 -3.81 12.75 -11.41
C ARG A 36 -4.28 11.71 -12.44
N GLU A 37 -3.34 10.97 -13.02
CA GLU A 37 -3.59 9.71 -13.69
C GLU A 37 -4.32 8.84 -12.67
N GLY A 38 -5.51 8.39 -13.04
CA GLY A 38 -6.38 7.64 -12.15
C GLY A 38 -5.65 6.47 -11.51
N PHE A 39 -6.00 6.16 -10.25
CA PHE A 39 -5.45 5.00 -9.55
C PHE A 39 -5.48 3.76 -10.45
N PRO A 40 -4.39 2.96 -10.50
CA PRO A 40 -4.34 1.80 -11.38
C PRO A 40 -5.50 0.85 -11.06
N PRO A 41 -6.00 0.08 -12.05
CA PRO A 41 -7.08 -0.86 -11.83
C PRO A 41 -6.73 -1.87 -10.73
N ASP A 42 -7.75 -2.42 -10.07
CA ASP A 42 -7.50 -3.38 -9.00
C ASP A 42 -6.90 -4.68 -9.57
N PRO A 43 -5.83 -5.21 -8.95
CA PRO A 43 -5.28 -6.49 -9.37
C PRO A 43 -6.31 -7.62 -9.14
N PRO A 44 -6.21 -8.74 -9.88
CA PRO A 44 -7.05 -9.91 -9.66
C PRO A 44 -7.01 -10.38 -8.19
N ALA A 45 -8.17 -10.67 -7.60
CA ALA A 45 -8.24 -11.12 -6.21
C ALA A 45 -7.61 -12.51 -6.07
N LYS A 46 -6.60 -12.62 -5.20
CA LYS A 46 -6.00 -13.90 -4.83
C LYS A 46 -6.67 -14.41 -3.57
N ALA A 47 -7.30 -15.58 -3.66
CA ALA A 47 -7.89 -16.22 -2.51
C ALA A 47 -6.81 -16.95 -1.69
N ASN A 48 -6.84 -16.79 -0.37
CA ASN A 48 -5.94 -17.48 0.55
C ASN A 48 -6.69 -17.85 1.84
N THR A 49 -6.32 -18.97 2.46
CA THR A 49 -6.81 -19.35 3.79
C THR A 49 -6.16 -18.50 4.87
N LYS A 50 -4.90 -18.08 4.67
CA LYS A 50 -4.22 -17.14 5.55
C LYS A 50 -4.58 -15.72 5.17
N GLN A 51 -5.00 -14.94 6.15
CA GLN A 51 -5.39 -13.55 6.00
C GLN A 51 -4.80 -12.70 7.12
N TRP A 52 -4.75 -11.40 6.87
CA TRP A 52 -4.35 -10.41 7.86
C TRP A 52 -5.56 -9.55 8.20
N VAL A 53 -5.82 -9.41 9.50
CA VAL A 53 -6.81 -8.49 10.05
C VAL A 53 -6.10 -7.25 10.53
N PHE A 54 -6.44 -6.11 9.93
CA PHE A 54 -5.91 -4.80 10.26
C PHE A 54 -6.90 -4.09 11.18
N GLU A 55 -6.43 -3.69 12.34
CA GLU A 55 -7.15 -2.74 13.18
C GLU A 55 -6.96 -1.34 12.61
N ILE A 56 -8.06 -0.71 12.20
CA ILE A 56 -8.07 0.69 11.78
C ILE A 56 -8.62 1.53 12.91
N ILE A 57 -7.83 2.51 13.34
CA ILE A 57 -8.20 3.47 14.38
C ILE A 57 -8.38 4.82 13.70
N ALA A 58 -9.59 5.36 13.70
CA ALA A 58 -9.84 6.72 13.26
C ALA A 58 -9.97 7.63 14.48
N LYS A 59 -9.11 8.65 14.57
CA LYS A 59 -9.21 9.72 15.57
C LYS A 59 -9.55 11.01 14.87
N GLN A 60 -10.65 11.64 15.26
CA GLN A 60 -11.16 12.86 14.62
C GLN A 60 -11.32 12.73 13.09
N GLY A 61 -11.71 11.54 12.62
CA GLY A 61 -11.83 11.24 11.18
C GLY A 61 -10.52 10.95 10.45
N VAL A 62 -9.35 11.02 11.11
CA VAL A 62 -8.06 10.65 10.54
C VAL A 62 -7.75 9.19 10.87
N PRO A 63 -7.78 8.27 9.88
CA PRO A 63 -7.45 6.87 10.10
C PRO A 63 -5.95 6.64 10.23
N SER A 64 -5.59 5.70 11.08
CA SER A 64 -4.25 5.10 11.16
C SER A 64 -4.37 3.59 11.34
N ILE A 65 -3.29 2.88 11.01
CA ILE A 65 -3.19 1.43 11.24
C ILE A 65 -2.73 1.21 12.67
N GLY A 66 -3.51 0.42 13.42
CA GLY A 66 -3.19 -0.07 14.75
C GLY A 66 -2.46 -1.41 14.68
N LYS A 67 -3.00 -2.40 15.39
CA LYS A 67 -2.46 -3.77 15.43
C LYS A 67 -2.86 -4.58 14.20
N ILE A 68 -1.96 -5.43 13.75
CA ILE A 68 -2.19 -6.41 12.68
C ILE A 68 -2.14 -7.82 13.25
N THR A 69 -3.11 -8.65 12.90
CA THR A 69 -3.21 -10.03 13.41
C THR A 69 -3.36 -11.02 12.26
N PRO A 70 -2.53 -12.08 12.19
CA PRO A 70 -2.74 -13.14 11.21
C PRO A 70 -3.93 -14.01 11.63
N VAL A 71 -4.77 -14.39 10.68
CA VAL A 71 -5.93 -15.26 10.88
C VAL A 71 -5.93 -16.32 9.81
N SER A 72 -6.22 -17.56 10.22
CA SER A 72 -6.41 -18.69 9.29
C SER A 72 -7.89 -19.01 9.17
N LEU A 73 -8.39 -19.08 7.94
CA LEU A 73 -9.78 -19.38 7.61
C LEU A 73 -9.94 -20.85 7.20
N LYS A 74 -11.14 -21.39 7.39
CA LYS A 74 -11.49 -22.76 6.97
C LYS A 74 -11.54 -22.92 5.44
N LYS A 75 -11.80 -21.83 4.73
CA LYS A 75 -11.89 -21.78 3.26
C LYS A 75 -11.03 -20.63 2.75
N ALA A 76 -10.41 -20.81 1.59
CA ALA A 76 -9.71 -19.73 0.93
C ALA A 76 -10.69 -18.64 0.51
N GLU A 77 -10.42 -17.41 0.94
CA GLU A 77 -11.20 -16.23 0.60
C GLU A 77 -10.29 -15.17 0.00
N GLY A 78 -10.81 -14.42 -0.98
CA GLY A 78 -10.11 -13.28 -1.56
C GLY A 78 -10.36 -12.00 -0.75
N THR A 79 -9.50 -11.01 -0.97
CA THR A 79 -9.70 -9.66 -0.45
C THR A 79 -10.97 -9.03 -1.05
N ALA A 80 -11.80 -8.44 -0.19
CA ALA A 80 -13.04 -7.80 -0.63
C ALA A 80 -12.76 -6.59 -1.52
N ARG A 81 -13.39 -6.55 -2.70
CA ARG A 81 -13.32 -5.43 -3.66
C ARG A 81 -14.48 -4.47 -3.43
N VAL A 82 -14.37 -3.67 -2.37
CA VAL A 82 -15.35 -2.60 -2.10
C VAL A 82 -14.83 -1.27 -2.61
N MET A 83 -15.72 -0.30 -2.82
CA MET A 83 -15.32 1.07 -3.09
C MET A 83 -15.03 1.79 -1.77
N GLY A 84 -13.98 2.59 -1.73
CA GLY A 84 -13.59 3.33 -0.54
C GLY A 84 -12.59 4.45 -0.82
N ARG A 85 -12.60 5.45 0.05
CA ARG A 85 -11.63 6.57 0.06
C ARG A 85 -10.24 6.09 0.45
N TYR A 86 -10.15 5.22 1.44
CA TYR A 86 -8.86 4.72 1.92
C TYR A 86 -8.54 3.39 1.27
N ALA A 87 -7.25 3.08 1.13
CA ALA A 87 -6.79 1.78 0.67
C ALA A 87 -5.58 1.27 1.45
N LEU A 88 -5.54 -0.05 1.64
CA LEU A 88 -4.36 -0.83 1.96
C LEU A 88 -3.90 -1.53 0.68
N GLU A 89 -2.64 -1.37 0.33
CA GLU A 89 -2.07 -1.93 -0.89
C GLU A 89 -0.81 -2.73 -0.57
N PHE A 90 -0.78 -4.00 -0.97
CA PHE A 90 0.45 -4.79 -0.93
C PHE A 90 1.26 -4.59 -2.20
N TYR A 91 2.57 -4.41 -2.04
CA TYR A 91 3.51 -4.22 -3.14
C TYR A 91 4.69 -5.19 -3.09
N VAL A 92 5.25 -5.44 -4.26
CA VAL A 92 6.60 -5.95 -4.46
C VAL A 92 7.31 -5.07 -5.49
N GLY A 93 8.36 -4.36 -5.07
CA GLY A 93 8.96 -3.31 -5.91
C GLY A 93 7.91 -2.26 -6.29
N THR A 94 7.61 -2.16 -7.60
CA THR A 94 6.59 -1.25 -8.17
C THR A 94 5.27 -1.96 -8.50
N GLU A 95 5.19 -3.29 -8.41
CA GLU A 95 4.00 -4.08 -8.74
C GLU A 95 3.01 -4.09 -7.56
N ILE A 96 1.77 -3.70 -7.81
CA ILE A 96 0.67 -3.87 -6.85
C ILE A 96 0.18 -5.32 -6.86
N LEU A 97 0.25 -5.96 -5.71
CA LEU A 97 -0.10 -7.37 -5.54
C LEU A 97 -1.55 -7.58 -5.13
N ASP A 98 -2.04 -6.72 -4.26
CA ASP A 98 -3.42 -6.76 -3.79
C ASP A 98 -3.85 -5.39 -3.24
N ARG A 99 -5.15 -5.08 -3.28
CA ARG A 99 -5.72 -3.83 -2.78
C ARG A 99 -7.01 -4.05 -2.01
N LEU A 100 -7.06 -3.56 -0.77
CA LEU A 100 -8.27 -3.46 0.02
C LEU A 100 -8.67 -2.01 0.19
N ARG A 101 -9.83 -1.63 -0.33
CA ARG A 101 -10.39 -0.30 -0.13
C ARG A 101 -11.38 -0.32 1.03
N PHE A 102 -11.57 0.81 1.70
CA PHE A 102 -12.58 0.96 2.74
C PHE A 102 -12.92 2.43 3.00
N ASN A 103 -13.99 2.65 3.77
CA ASN A 103 -14.38 3.95 4.28
C ASN A 103 -14.30 3.95 5.81
N VAL A 104 -13.96 5.10 6.39
CA VAL A 104 -14.09 5.32 7.82
C VAL A 104 -15.57 5.59 8.12
N PRO A 105 -16.23 4.82 9.01
CA PRO A 105 -17.59 5.08 9.41
C PRO A 105 -17.74 6.52 9.89
N LEU A 106 -18.75 7.23 9.35
CA LEU A 106 -19.01 8.65 9.65
C LEU A 106 -17.86 9.62 9.27
N GLY A 107 -16.87 9.19 8.48
CA GLY A 107 -15.76 10.02 8.02
C GLY A 107 -16.10 10.98 6.87
N GLY A 108 -17.31 10.84 6.29
CA GLY A 108 -17.74 11.59 5.11
C GLY A 108 -16.93 11.27 3.85
N ASP A 109 -17.24 11.96 2.76
CA ASP A 109 -16.60 11.74 1.45
C ASP A 109 -15.25 12.47 1.30
N GLY A 110 -14.77 13.12 2.36
CA GLY A 110 -13.58 13.97 2.34
C GLY A 110 -13.82 15.38 1.81
N PRO A 111 -12.76 16.20 1.71
CA PRO A 111 -12.83 17.55 1.20
C PRO A 111 -13.35 17.58 -0.24
N ARG A 112 -14.37 18.40 -0.52
CA ARG A 112 -14.89 18.63 -1.86
C ARG A 112 -14.55 20.05 -2.35
N PRO A 113 -14.43 20.26 -3.67
CA PRO A 113 -14.34 21.60 -4.23
C PRO A 113 -15.49 22.47 -3.74
N GLY A 114 -15.18 23.59 -3.10
CA GLY A 114 -16.18 24.52 -2.56
C GLY A 114 -16.53 24.34 -1.08
N ASP A 115 -15.98 23.34 -0.39
CA ASP A 115 -16.17 23.20 1.07
C ASP A 115 -15.59 24.38 1.86
N ASP A 116 -14.61 25.09 1.28
CA ASP A 116 -14.01 26.29 1.88
C ASP A 116 -14.78 27.59 1.58
N GLN A 117 -15.84 27.52 0.75
CA GLN A 117 -16.65 28.71 0.45
C GLN A 117 -17.58 29.05 1.64
N PRO A 118 -17.65 30.33 2.05
CA PRO A 118 -18.57 30.76 3.10
C PRO A 118 -20.01 30.31 2.83
N GLY A 119 -20.66 29.73 3.82
CA GLY A 119 -22.04 29.23 3.72
C GLY A 119 -22.23 27.89 2.98
N LYS A 120 -21.17 27.31 2.40
CA LYS A 120 -21.21 26.00 1.73
C LYS A 120 -20.49 24.88 2.49
N SER A 121 -19.84 25.22 3.60
CA SER A 121 -19.17 24.26 4.47
C SER A 121 -20.18 23.26 5.03
N ARG A 122 -19.97 21.98 4.73
CA ARG A 122 -20.78 20.88 5.26
C ARG A 122 -20.42 20.63 6.73
N PRO A 123 -21.38 20.14 7.54
CA PRO A 123 -21.07 19.62 8.87
C PRO A 123 -19.97 18.55 8.78
N LYS A 124 -18.86 18.77 9.48
CA LYS A 124 -17.75 17.81 9.56
C LYS A 124 -17.94 16.95 10.80
N PHE A 125 -18.26 15.67 10.60
CA PHE A 125 -18.34 14.71 11.69
C PHE A 125 -16.94 14.19 12.00
N ARG A 126 -16.42 14.52 13.19
CA ARG A 126 -15.13 14.02 13.69
C ARG A 126 -15.37 12.85 14.61
N ALA A 127 -15.64 11.68 14.04
CA ALA A 127 -15.83 10.46 14.81
C ALA A 127 -14.49 9.88 15.27
N ASN A 128 -14.47 9.36 16.50
CA ASN A 128 -13.45 8.45 16.97
C ASN A 128 -14.02 7.03 16.86
N THR A 129 -13.43 6.19 16.02
CA THR A 129 -13.93 4.83 15.80
C THR A 129 -12.79 3.84 15.61
N LYS A 130 -13.07 2.58 15.92
CA LYS A 130 -12.18 1.44 15.72
C LYS A 130 -12.95 0.38 14.97
N PHE A 131 -12.37 -0.11 13.88
CA PHE A 131 -12.97 -1.18 13.07
C PHE A 131 -11.87 -2.03 12.45
N PHE A 132 -12.27 -3.13 11.83
CA PHE A 132 -11.35 -4.12 11.29
C PHE A 132 -11.59 -4.30 9.81
N VAL A 133 -10.49 -4.37 9.06
CA VAL A 133 -10.50 -4.72 7.65
C VAL A 133 -9.61 -5.94 7.43
N ARG A 134 -9.92 -6.74 6.42
CA ARG A 134 -9.28 -8.05 6.22
C ARG A 134 -8.76 -8.19 4.79
N MET A 135 -7.52 -8.65 4.66
CA MET A 135 -6.82 -8.82 3.38
C MET A 135 -6.20 -10.20 3.30
N ALA A 136 -6.26 -10.84 2.14
CA ALA A 136 -5.61 -12.13 1.90
C ALA A 136 -4.08 -11.99 2.02
N GLU A 137 -3.41 -12.97 2.63
CA GLU A 137 -1.96 -12.98 2.69
C GLU A 137 -1.36 -13.13 1.28
N ASN A 138 -0.29 -12.39 1.02
CA ASN A 138 0.53 -12.53 -0.16
C ASN A 138 2.01 -12.67 0.22
N ALA A 139 2.59 -13.85 -0.01
CA ALA A 139 3.97 -14.17 0.36
C ALA A 139 5.03 -13.35 -0.41
N ARG A 140 4.67 -12.73 -1.54
CA ARG A 140 5.57 -11.86 -2.32
C ARG A 140 5.60 -10.42 -1.80
N ALA A 141 4.67 -10.04 -0.92
CA ALA A 141 4.58 -8.66 -0.44
C ALA A 141 5.81 -8.30 0.39
N SER A 142 6.47 -7.20 0.03
CA SER A 142 7.59 -6.63 0.78
C SER A 142 7.27 -5.27 1.40
N ARG A 143 6.18 -4.63 0.93
CA ARG A 143 5.72 -3.33 1.43
C ARG A 143 4.20 -3.31 1.55
N LEU A 144 3.71 -2.54 2.51
CA LEU A 144 2.31 -2.15 2.63
C LEU A 144 2.22 -0.64 2.47
N ARG A 145 1.32 -0.16 1.61
CA ARG A 145 0.96 1.26 1.54
C ARG A 145 -0.41 1.50 2.14
N PHE A 146 -0.52 2.54 2.95
CA PHE A 146 -1.77 3.12 3.40
C PHE A 146 -2.03 4.40 2.60
N VAL A 147 -3.12 4.43 1.84
CA VAL A 147 -3.39 5.47 0.85
C VAL A 147 -4.70 6.18 1.19
N ASP A 148 -4.67 7.51 1.29
CA ASP A 148 -5.87 8.35 1.21
C ASP A 148 -6.08 8.77 -0.24
N ARG A 149 -7.08 8.19 -0.90
CA ARG A 149 -7.31 8.42 -2.33
C ARG A 149 -7.96 9.76 -2.64
N ALA A 150 -8.48 10.47 -1.62
CA ALA A 150 -9.03 11.80 -1.83
C ALA A 150 -7.93 12.86 -1.88
N THR A 151 -6.90 12.73 -1.04
CA THR A 151 -5.78 13.67 -0.95
C THR A 151 -4.58 13.24 -1.77
N GLY A 152 -4.40 11.93 -1.99
CA GLY A 152 -3.21 11.34 -2.57
C GLY A 152 -2.13 11.02 -1.54
N ASP A 153 -2.40 11.19 -0.24
CA ASP A 153 -1.42 10.92 0.81
C ASP A 153 -1.12 9.42 0.90
N ILE A 154 0.17 9.09 1.00
CA ILE A 154 0.65 7.71 1.05
C ILE A 154 1.59 7.57 2.25
N THR A 155 1.29 6.61 3.12
CA THR A 155 2.21 6.14 4.16
C THR A 155 2.70 4.74 3.80
N VAL A 156 4.01 4.56 3.74
CA VAL A 156 4.63 3.27 3.35
C VAL A 156 5.19 2.58 4.57
N PHE A 157 4.92 1.28 4.69
CA PHE A 157 5.41 0.43 5.77
C PHE A 157 6.20 -0.76 5.21
N LEU A 158 7.20 -1.19 5.97
CA LEU A 158 7.86 -2.47 5.74
C LEU A 158 6.90 -3.62 6.05
N TRP A 159 6.98 -4.68 5.25
CA TRP A 159 6.13 -5.87 5.40
C TRP A 159 7.00 -7.14 5.39
N PRO A 160 6.70 -8.17 6.21
CA PRO A 160 5.56 -8.31 7.15
C PRO A 160 5.67 -7.44 8.42
N PRO A 161 4.60 -7.33 9.22
CA PRO A 161 4.70 -6.75 10.56
C PRO A 161 5.64 -7.57 11.44
N ASP A 162 6.12 -6.96 12.51
CA ASP A 162 6.93 -7.67 13.51
C ASP A 162 6.11 -8.76 14.26
N GLY A 163 6.77 -9.55 15.10
CA GLY A 163 6.11 -10.59 15.90
C GLY A 163 5.02 -10.08 16.85
N THR A 164 4.93 -8.76 17.09
CA THR A 164 3.89 -8.13 17.91
C THR A 164 2.69 -7.64 17.08
N GLY A 165 2.79 -7.70 15.74
CA GLY A 165 1.79 -7.20 14.81
C GLY A 165 1.88 -5.69 14.57
N LYS A 166 3.03 -5.06 14.86
CA LYS A 166 3.28 -3.64 14.56
C LYS A 166 4.02 -3.50 13.23
N LEU A 167 3.68 -2.43 12.51
CA LEU A 167 4.36 -2.04 11.29
C LEU A 167 5.50 -1.08 11.58
N GLN A 168 6.57 -1.21 10.80
CA GLN A 168 7.66 -0.25 10.77
C GLN A 168 7.44 0.68 9.57
N LEU A 169 7.53 1.98 9.80
CA LEU A 169 7.46 2.97 8.73
C LEU A 169 8.68 2.80 7.82
N ALA A 170 8.48 2.77 6.51
CA ALA A 170 9.59 2.76 5.56
C ALA A 170 10.08 4.20 5.37
N ASP A 171 11.40 4.39 5.39
CA ASP A 171 11.97 5.70 5.11
C ASP A 171 11.67 6.09 3.65
N PRO A 172 11.16 7.32 3.41
CA PRO A 172 10.75 7.75 2.08
C PRO A 172 11.92 7.79 1.09
N GLU A 173 13.14 8.08 1.56
CA GLU A 173 14.35 8.14 0.73
C GLU A 173 14.87 6.77 0.31
N ALA A 174 14.62 5.72 1.11
CA ALA A 174 15.05 4.36 0.78
C ALA A 174 14.17 3.68 -0.29
N SER A 175 13.11 4.34 -0.75
CA SER A 175 12.14 3.77 -1.71
C SER A 175 12.35 4.19 -3.17
N ALA A 176 13.32 5.08 -3.47
CA ALA A 176 13.59 5.54 -4.83
C ALA A 176 14.45 4.58 -5.66
N ASP A 177 15.25 3.70 -5.04
CA ASP A 177 16.13 2.80 -5.78
C ASP A 177 15.54 1.39 -5.89
N GLY A 178 15.10 1.05 -7.10
CA GLY A 178 15.15 -0.30 -7.63
C GLY A 178 16.62 -0.73 -7.84
N GLY A 179 17.40 -0.76 -6.76
CA GLY A 179 18.77 -1.21 -6.75
C GLY A 179 18.82 -2.73 -6.84
N THR A 180 19.20 -3.23 -8.02
CA THR A 180 19.70 -4.59 -8.21
C THR A 180 20.85 -4.84 -7.24
N SER A 181 20.61 -5.59 -6.16
CA SER A 181 21.69 -6.26 -5.44
C SER A 181 22.08 -7.51 -6.21
N ASP A 182 22.77 -7.29 -7.33
CA ASP A 182 23.58 -8.30 -7.99
C ASP A 182 25.01 -8.18 -7.44
N GLY A 183 25.65 -9.31 -7.14
CA GLY A 183 27.11 -9.36 -6.97
C GLY A 183 27.69 -9.26 -5.55
N GLY A 184 27.14 -9.97 -4.57
CA GLY A 184 27.88 -10.35 -3.36
C GLY A 184 28.61 -11.68 -3.55
N ALA A 185 29.81 -11.65 -4.13
CA ALA A 185 30.67 -12.83 -4.31
C ALA A 185 30.91 -13.59 -2.99
N PRO A 186 30.69 -14.92 -2.93
CA PRO A 186 31.19 -15.73 -1.82
C PRO A 186 32.70 -15.93 -1.99
N LYS A 187 33.48 -15.52 -0.99
CA LYS A 187 34.90 -15.92 -0.88
C LYS A 187 35.00 -17.41 -0.56
N ASP A 188 35.93 -18.01 -1.28
CA ASP A 188 36.42 -19.38 -1.21
C ASP A 188 36.57 -19.99 0.19
N GLY A 189 36.44 -21.33 0.22
CA GLY A 189 37.31 -22.16 1.07
C GLY A 189 36.63 -23.22 1.89
N GLY A 190 36.21 -24.33 1.27
CA GLY A 190 35.81 -25.53 2.00
C GLY A 190 35.39 -26.69 1.11
N ALA A 191 36.35 -27.42 0.55
CA ALA A 191 36.10 -28.76 -0.01
C ALA A 191 35.65 -29.71 1.11
N PRO A 192 34.67 -30.61 0.85
CA PRO A 192 35.07 -32.01 0.72
C PRO A 192 34.25 -32.87 -0.27
N LYS A 193 35.01 -33.69 -1.00
CA LYS A 193 34.86 -35.13 -1.32
C LYS A 193 33.55 -35.69 -1.91
N ASP A 194 33.76 -36.30 -3.08
CA ASP A 194 33.21 -37.58 -3.56
C ASP A 194 31.69 -37.69 -3.76
N GLY A 195 31.20 -37.04 -4.82
CA GLY A 195 29.92 -37.36 -5.44
C GLY A 195 30.07 -38.48 -6.46
N GLY A 196 29.68 -39.70 -6.07
CA GLY A 196 29.52 -40.83 -6.98
C GLY A 196 28.52 -40.56 -8.10
N ALA A 197 28.80 -41.13 -9.27
CA ALA A 197 28.00 -40.99 -10.49
C ALA A 197 26.54 -41.44 -10.30
N PRO A 198 25.54 -40.65 -10.74
CA PRO A 198 24.19 -41.16 -10.96
C PRO A 198 24.17 -41.94 -12.28
N LYS A 199 23.80 -43.22 -12.20
CA LYS A 199 23.53 -44.07 -13.36
C LYS A 199 22.22 -43.67 -14.04
N ASP A 200 22.25 -43.75 -15.37
CA ASP A 200 21.10 -43.78 -16.27
C ASP A 200 19.99 -44.75 -15.81
N ALA A 201 18.74 -44.34 -16.06
CA ALA A 201 17.72 -45.08 -16.85
C ALA A 201 16.30 -44.83 -16.32
N GLY A 202 15.43 -44.27 -17.17
CA GLY A 202 14.00 -44.29 -16.92
C GLY A 202 13.19 -43.31 -17.76
N ALA A 203 13.04 -43.57 -19.06
CA ALA A 203 11.96 -42.99 -19.88
C ALA A 203 10.69 -43.88 -19.79
N PRO A 204 9.53 -43.45 -20.34
CA PRO A 204 8.41 -42.88 -19.62
C PRO A 204 7.24 -43.87 -19.43
N LYS A 205 6.45 -43.71 -18.36
CA LYS A 205 5.20 -44.45 -18.17
C LYS A 205 4.05 -43.72 -18.90
N ALA A 206 3.35 -44.46 -19.75
CA ALA A 206 2.23 -44.00 -20.58
C ALA A 206 1.09 -43.34 -19.77
N PRO A 207 0.30 -42.43 -20.39
CA PRO A 207 -0.89 -41.87 -19.76
C PRO A 207 -2.01 -42.91 -19.65
N PRO A 208 -2.85 -42.87 -18.60
CA PRO A 208 -4.08 -43.65 -18.55
C PRO A 208 -5.03 -43.16 -19.65
N LYS A 209 -5.47 -44.10 -20.50
CA LYS A 209 -6.70 -43.95 -21.27
C LYS A 209 -7.89 -44.13 -20.32
N ASP A 210 -9.02 -43.53 -20.69
CA ASP A 210 -10.36 -43.69 -20.09
C ASP A 210 -10.76 -42.64 -19.04
N ALA A 211 -11.07 -41.43 -19.52
CA ALA A 211 -12.08 -40.59 -18.90
C ALA A 211 -13.25 -40.45 -19.88
N ALA A 212 -14.37 -41.11 -19.53
CA ALA A 212 -15.62 -41.02 -20.26
C ALA A 212 -16.17 -39.58 -20.27
N PRO A 213 -16.89 -39.16 -21.32
CA PRO A 213 -17.51 -37.84 -21.37
C PRO A 213 -18.62 -37.71 -20.29
N PRO A 214 -18.76 -36.54 -19.65
CA PRO A 214 -19.85 -36.30 -18.71
C PRO A 214 -21.20 -36.36 -19.43
N LYS A 215 -22.14 -37.09 -18.82
CA LYS A 215 -23.53 -37.15 -19.27
C LYS A 215 -24.19 -35.80 -19.01
N ASP A 216 -24.68 -35.22 -20.11
CA ASP A 216 -25.59 -34.10 -20.17
C ASP A 216 -26.81 -34.34 -19.25
N ALA A 217 -27.03 -33.45 -18.30
CA ALA A 217 -28.17 -33.51 -17.39
C ALA A 217 -28.67 -32.09 -17.09
N GLY A 218 -29.84 -31.77 -17.62
CA GLY A 218 -30.72 -30.77 -17.03
C GLY A 218 -31.15 -29.64 -17.95
N LYS A 219 -31.97 -29.96 -18.95
CA LYS A 219 -32.83 -28.98 -19.63
C LYS A 219 -33.86 -28.46 -18.63
N HIS A 220 -33.64 -27.27 -18.06
CA HIS A 220 -34.68 -26.57 -17.31
C HIS A 220 -35.74 -26.05 -18.31
N THR A 221 -36.95 -26.59 -18.22
CA THR A 221 -38.13 -26.00 -18.84
C THR A 221 -38.58 -24.79 -18.03
N PRO A 222 -38.69 -23.58 -18.61
CA PRO A 222 -39.40 -22.49 -17.98
C PRO A 222 -40.90 -22.74 -18.10
N SER A 223 -41.61 -22.78 -16.97
CA SER A 223 -43.06 -22.59 -16.98
C SER A 223 -43.34 -21.15 -17.43
N ALA A 224 -44.14 -21.03 -18.48
CA ALA A 224 -44.64 -19.77 -19.02
C ALA A 224 -45.83 -19.25 -18.16
N PRO A 225 -46.35 -18.04 -18.46
CA PRO A 225 -46.72 -16.97 -17.52
C PRO A 225 -47.95 -17.20 -16.65
#